data_AF-A0A7W0QUA6-F1
#
_entry.id   AF-A0A7W0QUA6-F1
#
_cell.length_a   1.000
_cell.length_b   1.000
_cell.length_c   1.000
_cell.angle_alpha   90.00
_cell.angle_beta   90.00
_cell.angle_gamma   90.00
#
_symmetry.space_group_name_H-M   'P 1'
#
loop_
_entity.id
_entity.type
_entity.pdbx_description
1 polymer ?
#
loop_
_entity_poly.entity_id
_entity_poly.type
_entity_poly.pdbx_seq_one_letter_code
_entity_poly.pdbx_strand_id
1 'polypeptide(L)'
;MGSGVSFVVRRYRQYPPVRAASESGSSVIRTTLLGRSAYRGGMPPTARGYALAVTSAVLLSGCIGSGLGPEGTPGETRSTRVTVSGPGGPAEPTEASSSAPTPSTPEQAIRTVALTAADLPADWTVEESPTDGVLFDDPTFLGLCGFEFLSERRRTAKVPVTGINPDGIAVLATEAVAYDEYDGAELALIELRGAYGNCPPDQTFTEIPPIDQSGLAEDRVVVEYTLAEGTTQTVIVQRRGSILSVLLGEARLIVFDAARKIFQRLTALTPEAAGEV
;
A
#
# COMPACT_ATOMS: atom_id res chain seq x y z
N MET A 1 -15.96 9.47 -17.75
CA MET A 1 -15.12 10.24 -16.80
C MET A 1 -15.70 10.01 -15.42
N GLY A 2 -14.99 9.31 -14.54
CA GLY A 2 -15.49 8.92 -13.21
C GLY A 2 -14.95 7.58 -12.75
N SER A 3 -13.65 7.50 -12.42
CA SER A 3 -13.04 6.28 -11.85
C SER A 3 -11.77 6.55 -11.00
N GLY A 4 -11.55 7.78 -10.52
CA GLY A 4 -10.26 8.19 -9.93
C GLY A 4 -9.92 7.54 -8.58
N VAL A 5 -10.90 7.24 -7.73
CA VAL A 5 -10.62 6.81 -6.33
C VAL A 5 -10.60 5.29 -6.16
N SER A 6 -11.28 4.55 -7.03
CA SER A 6 -11.15 3.08 -7.10
C SER A 6 -9.73 2.66 -7.51
N PHE A 7 -8.90 3.60 -7.99
CA PHE A 7 -7.60 3.34 -8.59
C PHE A 7 -6.47 3.05 -7.60
N VAL A 8 -6.49 3.53 -6.35
CA VAL A 8 -5.39 3.25 -5.40
C VAL A 8 -5.43 1.78 -4.99
N VAL A 9 -6.55 1.28 -4.47
CA VAL A 9 -6.68 -0.17 -4.17
C VAL A 9 -6.78 -1.02 -5.44
N ARG A 10 -7.38 -0.54 -6.56
CA ARG A 10 -7.29 -1.30 -7.82
C ARG A 10 -5.88 -1.35 -8.38
N ARG A 11 -5.02 -0.34 -8.23
CA ARG A 11 -3.59 -0.44 -8.60
C ARG A 11 -2.94 -1.56 -7.82
N TYR A 12 -3.12 -1.58 -6.50
CA TYR A 12 -2.54 -2.62 -5.65
C TYR A 12 -3.18 -4.02 -5.85
N ARG A 13 -4.46 -4.11 -6.28
CA ARG A 13 -5.08 -5.38 -6.73
C ARG A 13 -4.73 -5.76 -8.18
N GLN A 14 -4.28 -4.83 -9.02
CA GLN A 14 -3.95 -5.05 -10.44
C GLN A 14 -2.53 -5.54 -10.65
N TYR A 15 -1.66 -5.43 -9.65
CA TYR A 15 -0.47 -6.28 -9.61
C TYR A 15 -0.94 -7.67 -9.18
N PRO A 16 -1.04 -8.67 -10.08
CA PRO A 16 -1.24 -10.04 -9.62
C PRO A 16 -0.11 -10.33 -8.63
N PRO A 17 -0.37 -11.03 -7.51
CA PRO A 17 0.71 -11.47 -6.64
C PRO A 17 1.74 -12.14 -7.55
N VAL A 18 3.00 -11.71 -7.45
CA VAL A 18 4.10 -12.41 -8.10
C VAL A 18 4.12 -13.77 -7.42
N ARG A 19 3.32 -14.72 -7.93
CA ARG A 19 3.46 -16.12 -7.57
C ARG A 19 4.92 -16.39 -7.87
N ALA A 20 5.69 -16.65 -6.82
CA ALA A 20 7.05 -17.15 -6.93
C ALA A 20 7.01 -18.19 -8.03
N ALA A 21 7.63 -17.85 -9.16
CA ALA A 21 7.60 -18.71 -10.33
C ALA A 21 8.29 -19.99 -9.87
N SER A 22 7.48 -21.02 -9.63
CA SER A 22 7.97 -22.39 -9.61
C SER A 22 8.61 -22.58 -10.98
N GLU A 23 9.94 -22.60 -11.01
CA GLU A 23 10.73 -22.86 -12.19
C GLU A 23 10.33 -24.22 -12.77
N SER A 24 9.43 -24.20 -13.74
CA SER A 24 9.20 -25.29 -14.67
C SER A 24 9.31 -24.68 -16.06
N GLY A 25 10.47 -24.92 -16.67
CA GLY A 25 10.87 -24.26 -17.90
C GLY A 25 9.94 -24.53 -19.06
N SER A 26 9.70 -23.50 -19.87
CA SER A 26 9.71 -23.66 -21.32
C SER A 26 9.90 -22.32 -21.99
N SER A 27 10.70 -22.37 -23.05
CA SER A 27 11.16 -21.28 -23.89
C SER A 27 10.02 -20.62 -24.69
N VAL A 28 10.36 -19.50 -25.32
CA VAL A 28 9.94 -19.07 -26.67
C VAL A 28 9.17 -17.71 -26.72
N ILE A 29 9.77 -16.81 -27.53
CA ILE A 29 9.29 -15.59 -28.23
C ILE A 29 9.37 -14.21 -27.54
N ARG A 30 10.48 -13.51 -27.83
CA ARG A 30 10.53 -12.06 -28.01
C ARG A 30 9.64 -11.64 -29.18
N THR A 31 8.69 -10.73 -28.95
CA THR A 31 8.13 -9.89 -30.01
C THR A 31 8.24 -8.42 -29.61
N THR A 32 9.14 -7.73 -30.31
CA THR A 32 9.27 -6.28 -30.33
C THR A 32 8.13 -5.71 -31.16
N LEU A 33 7.34 -4.79 -30.62
CA LEU A 33 6.47 -3.96 -31.46
C LEU A 33 6.40 -2.53 -30.94
N LEU A 34 7.04 -1.67 -31.72
CA LEU A 34 6.94 -0.22 -31.73
C LEU A 34 5.49 0.19 -32.00
N GLY A 35 5.01 1.22 -31.29
CA GLY A 35 3.70 1.80 -31.55
C GLY A 35 3.54 3.19 -30.95
N ARG A 36 4.12 4.19 -31.61
CA ARG A 36 3.71 5.61 -31.45
C ARG A 36 2.23 5.73 -31.81
N SER A 37 1.43 6.39 -30.96
CA SER A 37 0.16 6.98 -31.42
C SER A 37 -0.13 8.26 -30.64
N ALA A 38 -0.23 9.35 -31.41
CA ALA A 38 -0.54 10.69 -30.95
C ALA A 38 -2.06 10.81 -30.68
N TYR A 39 -2.44 11.21 -29.46
CA TYR A 39 -3.80 11.63 -29.16
C TYR A 39 -3.98 13.10 -29.55
N ARG A 40 -4.69 13.34 -30.66
CA ARG A 40 -5.23 14.65 -31.05
C ARG A 40 -6.69 14.70 -30.64
N GLY A 41 -7.08 15.77 -29.95
CA GLY A 41 -8.37 15.91 -29.28
C GLY A 41 -9.60 15.90 -30.18
N GLY A 42 -10.73 15.55 -29.55
CA GLY A 42 -12.07 15.75 -30.06
C GLY A 42 -13.03 15.92 -28.89
N MET A 43 -13.73 17.06 -28.85
CA MET A 43 -14.85 17.34 -27.94
C MET A 43 -16.03 16.38 -28.15
N PRO A 44 -16.90 16.18 -27.14
CA PRO A 44 -18.03 15.26 -27.20
C PRO A 44 -19.28 15.90 -27.83
N PRO A 45 -20.14 15.10 -28.50
CA PRO A 45 -21.53 15.47 -28.72
C PRO A 45 -22.47 14.86 -27.66
N THR A 46 -23.35 15.74 -27.21
CA THR A 46 -24.70 15.58 -26.63
C THR A 46 -25.41 14.22 -26.68
N ALA A 47 -25.88 13.81 -25.50
CA ALA A 47 -27.15 13.16 -25.13
C ALA A 47 -27.99 12.39 -26.17
N ARG A 48 -28.35 11.14 -25.84
CA ARG A 48 -29.73 10.60 -25.71
C ARG A 48 -29.69 9.12 -25.34
N GLY A 49 -30.52 8.74 -24.37
CA GLY A 49 -30.54 7.39 -23.80
C GLY A 49 -31.24 6.34 -24.65
N TYR A 50 -31.00 5.08 -24.32
CA TYR A 50 -31.91 3.96 -24.52
C TYR A 50 -31.69 2.93 -23.40
N ALA A 51 -32.77 2.61 -22.69
CA ALA A 51 -32.87 1.43 -21.86
C ALA A 51 -33.22 0.24 -22.76
N LEU A 52 -32.45 -0.85 -22.68
CA LEU A 52 -32.90 -2.17 -23.09
C LEU A 52 -32.36 -3.19 -22.10
N ALA A 53 -33.30 -3.83 -21.40
CA ALA A 53 -33.09 -5.02 -20.60
C ALA A 53 -32.71 -6.19 -21.51
N VAL A 54 -31.73 -6.99 -21.06
CA VAL A 54 -31.49 -8.34 -21.59
C VAL A 54 -31.42 -9.30 -20.41
N THR A 55 -32.53 -10.00 -20.21
CA THR A 55 -32.63 -11.28 -19.51
C THR A 55 -31.97 -12.37 -20.33
N SER A 56 -31.04 -13.12 -19.74
CA SER A 56 -30.72 -14.49 -20.13
C SER A 56 -30.27 -15.29 -18.90
N ALA A 57 -31.09 -16.30 -18.57
CA ALA A 57 -30.74 -17.46 -17.75
C ALA A 57 -29.80 -18.42 -18.50
N VAL A 58 -29.47 -19.57 -17.88
CA VAL A 58 -28.76 -20.79 -18.39
C VAL A 58 -27.36 -20.94 -17.76
N LEU A 59 -26.90 -22.05 -17.15
CA LEU A 59 -27.43 -23.37 -16.76
C LEU A 59 -26.49 -23.96 -15.68
N LEU A 60 -27.03 -24.78 -14.78
CA LEU A 60 -26.27 -25.66 -13.88
C LEU A 60 -25.66 -26.87 -14.61
N SER A 61 -24.39 -27.16 -14.32
CA SER A 61 -23.74 -28.49 -14.43
C SER A 61 -22.48 -28.40 -13.55
N GLY A 62 -22.25 -29.17 -12.49
CA GLY A 62 -22.53 -30.59 -12.31
C GLY A 62 -21.32 -31.40 -12.78
N CYS A 63 -20.34 -31.64 -11.89
CA CYS A 63 -19.42 -32.78 -11.97
C CYS A 63 -18.81 -33.07 -10.60
N ILE A 64 -19.29 -34.18 -10.03
CA ILE A 64 -18.75 -34.91 -8.89
C ILE A 64 -17.45 -35.59 -9.35
N GLY A 65 -16.38 -35.43 -8.57
CA GLY A 65 -15.10 -36.09 -8.80
C GLY A 65 -14.48 -36.55 -7.50
N SER A 66 -14.93 -37.72 -7.01
CA SER A 66 -14.25 -38.47 -5.96
C SER A 66 -12.96 -39.07 -6.52
N GLY A 67 -11.81 -38.62 -6.03
CA GLY A 67 -10.50 -39.22 -6.30
C GLY A 67 -9.89 -39.76 -5.00
N LEU A 68 -9.87 -41.08 -4.86
CA LEU A 68 -9.21 -41.83 -3.80
C LEU A 68 -7.76 -42.15 -4.21
N GLY A 69 -6.82 -41.91 -3.28
CA GLY A 69 -5.51 -42.59 -3.16
C GLY A 69 -4.31 -41.92 -3.85
N PRO A 70 -3.05 -42.28 -3.49
CA PRO A 70 -2.62 -43.34 -2.56
C PRO A 70 -1.73 -42.87 -1.38
N GLU A 71 -1.58 -43.79 -0.42
CA GLU A 71 -0.61 -43.80 0.67
C GLU A 71 0.83 -43.60 0.16
N GLY A 72 1.55 -42.69 0.81
CA GLY A 72 2.98 -42.43 0.60
C GLY A 72 3.75 -42.56 1.93
N THR A 73 4.63 -43.55 1.94
CA THR A 73 5.57 -44.03 2.96
C THR A 73 6.23 -42.96 3.86
N PRO A 74 6.37 -43.21 5.18
CA PRO A 74 7.18 -42.37 6.06
C PRO A 74 8.68 -42.55 5.75
N GLY A 75 9.31 -41.48 5.25
CA GLY A 75 10.76 -41.38 5.09
C GLY A 75 11.43 -41.07 6.43
N GLU A 76 12.08 -42.08 6.98
CA GLU A 76 12.95 -42.04 8.15
C GLU A 76 14.12 -41.06 7.92
N THR A 77 14.04 -39.85 8.48
CA THR A 77 15.16 -38.90 8.45
C THR A 77 16.11 -39.23 9.59
N ARG A 78 17.21 -39.87 9.22
CA ARG A 78 18.35 -40.22 10.06
C ARG A 78 18.93 -38.98 10.73
N SER A 79 18.78 -38.90 12.04
CA SER A 79 19.42 -37.91 12.90
C SER A 79 20.93 -38.16 12.97
N THR A 80 21.73 -37.35 12.29
CA THR A 80 23.18 -37.34 12.48
C THR A 80 23.52 -36.32 13.57
N ARG A 81 23.63 -36.82 14.79
CA ARG A 81 24.14 -36.08 15.95
C ARG A 81 25.65 -35.89 15.76
N VAL A 82 26.09 -34.69 15.39
CA VAL A 82 27.50 -34.32 15.49
C VAL A 82 27.72 -33.72 16.87
N THR A 83 28.28 -34.53 17.78
CA THR A 83 28.74 -34.08 19.09
C THR A 83 30.15 -33.51 18.92
N VAL A 84 30.29 -32.18 18.88
CA VAL A 84 31.58 -31.51 19.07
C VAL A 84 31.66 -31.11 20.54
N SER A 85 32.34 -31.94 21.34
CA SER A 85 32.76 -31.58 22.68
C SER A 85 34.07 -30.81 22.61
N GLY A 86 34.00 -29.48 22.76
CA GLY A 86 35.15 -28.61 23.03
C GLY A 86 35.06 -28.03 24.45
N PRO A 87 36.16 -28.00 25.22
CA PRO A 87 36.14 -27.48 26.59
C PRO A 87 35.93 -25.96 26.61
N GLY A 88 35.13 -25.53 27.58
CA GLY A 88 34.57 -24.20 27.68
C GLY A 88 35.55 -23.11 28.12
N GLY A 89 35.31 -21.92 27.58
CA GLY A 89 35.53 -20.64 28.26
C GLY A 89 34.18 -19.93 28.34
N PRO A 90 33.87 -19.22 29.44
CA PRO A 90 32.69 -18.35 29.49
C PRO A 90 32.88 -17.22 28.50
N ALA A 91 32.27 -17.34 27.32
CA ALA A 91 32.12 -16.22 26.40
C ALA A 91 31.09 -15.28 27.02
N GLU A 92 31.55 -14.14 27.53
CA GLU A 92 30.68 -13.01 27.82
C GLU A 92 29.86 -12.71 26.56
N PRO A 93 28.52 -12.53 26.67
CA PRO A 93 27.73 -12.12 25.54
C PRO A 93 28.16 -10.70 25.18
N THR A 94 29.03 -10.57 24.19
CA THR A 94 29.26 -9.30 23.51
C THR A 94 27.94 -8.94 22.85
N GLU A 95 27.12 -8.16 23.55
CA GLU A 95 25.98 -7.46 22.98
C GLU A 95 26.53 -6.52 21.92
N ALA A 96 26.67 -7.05 20.70
CA ALA A 96 26.87 -6.27 19.51
C ALA A 96 25.59 -5.46 19.31
N SER A 97 25.53 -4.32 20.02
CA SER A 97 24.52 -3.30 19.86
C SER A 97 24.73 -2.69 18.47
N SER A 98 24.27 -3.42 17.45
CA SER A 98 24.20 -2.97 16.07
C SER A 98 23.12 -1.91 16.02
N SER A 99 23.49 -0.71 16.45
CA SER A 99 22.65 0.47 16.33
C SER A 99 22.57 0.74 14.84
N ALA A 100 21.44 0.37 14.22
CA ALA A 100 21.19 0.72 12.84
C ALA A 100 21.41 2.23 12.68
N PRO A 101 22.07 2.68 11.60
CA PRO A 101 22.33 4.10 11.41
C PRO A 101 21.01 4.87 11.43
N THR A 102 20.95 5.93 12.24
CA THR A 102 19.83 6.86 12.26
C THR A 102 19.69 7.50 10.87
N PRO A 103 18.49 7.54 10.27
CA PRO A 103 18.29 8.20 8.99
C PRO A 103 18.72 9.66 9.08
N SER A 104 19.43 10.13 8.05
CA SER A 104 19.99 11.50 8.01
C SER A 104 19.36 12.38 6.94
N THR A 105 18.52 11.81 6.08
CA THR A 105 17.77 12.53 5.04
C THR A 105 16.31 12.08 5.01
N PRO A 106 15.37 12.92 4.52
CA PRO A 106 13.98 12.53 4.34
C PRO A 106 13.80 11.24 3.53
N GLU A 107 14.59 11.03 2.48
CA GLU A 107 14.53 9.82 1.64
C GLU A 107 14.93 8.54 2.39
N GLN A 108 15.87 8.64 3.33
CA GLN A 108 16.20 7.52 4.22
C GLN A 108 15.11 7.31 5.26
N ALA A 109 14.58 8.41 5.81
CA ALA A 109 13.57 8.39 6.86
C ALA A 109 12.25 7.78 6.40
N ILE A 110 11.83 7.98 5.14
CA ILE A 110 10.59 7.35 4.62
C ILE A 110 10.63 5.82 4.66
N ARG A 111 11.81 5.19 4.55
CA ARG A 111 11.94 3.72 4.70
C ARG A 111 11.76 3.27 6.15
N THR A 112 12.15 4.11 7.12
CA THR A 112 11.94 3.83 8.55
C THR A 112 10.46 3.92 8.93
N VAL A 113 9.70 4.80 8.30
CA VAL A 113 8.28 5.01 8.62
C VAL A 113 7.32 4.25 7.69
N ALA A 114 7.83 3.60 6.65
CA ALA A 114 7.03 2.70 5.82
C ALA A 114 6.39 1.58 6.67
N LEU A 115 5.32 0.99 6.14
CA LEU A 115 4.68 -0.17 6.74
C LEU A 115 5.63 -1.36 6.73
N THR A 116 5.69 -2.06 7.85
CA THR A 116 6.48 -3.27 8.06
C THR A 116 5.58 -4.40 8.55
N ALA A 117 6.06 -5.65 8.48
CA ALA A 117 5.30 -6.80 8.99
C ALA A 117 4.97 -6.67 10.49
N ALA A 118 5.81 -6.00 11.28
CA ALA A 118 5.56 -5.77 12.71
C ALA A 118 4.37 -4.83 12.98
N ASP A 119 3.94 -4.09 11.96
CA ASP A 119 2.76 -3.22 12.06
C ASP A 119 1.44 -3.97 11.91
N LEU A 120 1.50 -5.18 11.36
CA LEU A 120 0.34 -5.99 10.99
C LEU A 120 0.10 -7.14 11.98
N PRO A 121 -1.06 -7.82 11.90
CA PRO A 121 -1.25 -9.11 12.56
C PRO A 121 -0.16 -10.13 12.18
N ALA A 122 0.16 -11.04 13.09
CA ALA A 122 1.35 -11.91 12.98
C ALA A 122 1.36 -12.85 11.75
N ASP A 123 0.21 -13.11 11.16
CA ASP A 123 -0.01 -13.97 9.99
C ASP A 123 -0.10 -13.19 8.67
N TRP A 124 0.09 -11.87 8.70
CA TRP A 124 0.10 -11.01 7.52
C TRP A 124 1.53 -10.77 7.04
N THR A 125 1.66 -10.46 5.75
CA THR A 125 2.94 -10.09 5.13
C THR A 125 2.88 -8.70 4.54
N VAL A 126 4.05 -8.12 4.27
CA VAL A 126 4.19 -6.86 3.55
C VAL A 126 4.95 -7.09 2.24
N GLU A 127 4.52 -6.40 1.19
CA GLU A 127 5.21 -6.35 -0.09
C GLU A 127 5.44 -4.89 -0.50
N GLU A 128 6.71 -4.50 -0.63
CA GLU A 128 7.08 -3.20 -1.21
C GLU A 128 6.81 -3.26 -2.72
N SER A 129 6.00 -2.32 -3.22
CA SER A 129 5.76 -2.20 -4.66
C SER A 129 6.95 -1.49 -5.31
N PRO A 130 7.50 -2.00 -6.42
CA PRO A 130 8.63 -1.36 -7.06
C PRO A 130 8.23 0.02 -7.60
N THR A 131 9.00 1.04 -7.25
CA THR A 131 8.94 2.34 -7.93
C THR A 131 9.94 2.32 -9.07
N ASP A 132 9.54 2.75 -10.27
CA ASP A 132 10.44 2.91 -11.42
C ASP A 132 11.39 4.13 -11.30
N GLY A 133 11.32 4.84 -10.18
CA GLY A 133 12.08 6.07 -9.91
C GLY A 133 11.46 7.32 -10.54
N VAL A 134 10.39 7.18 -11.34
CA VAL A 134 9.68 8.31 -11.94
C VAL A 134 8.43 8.60 -11.12
N LEU A 135 8.59 9.46 -10.11
CA LEU A 135 7.48 9.79 -9.20
C LEU A 135 6.29 10.41 -9.95
N PHE A 136 6.53 11.23 -10.98
CA PHE A 136 5.49 11.97 -11.69
C PHE A 136 4.40 11.08 -12.30
N ASP A 137 4.77 9.91 -12.85
CA ASP A 137 3.83 8.98 -13.48
C ASP A 137 3.11 8.07 -12.45
N ASP A 138 3.50 8.19 -11.19
CA ASP A 138 2.96 7.42 -10.07
C ASP A 138 2.53 8.34 -8.90
N PRO A 139 1.45 9.13 -9.07
CA PRO A 139 1.00 10.08 -8.06
C PRO A 139 0.31 9.36 -6.91
N THR A 140 0.50 9.88 -5.69
CA THR A 140 -0.08 9.31 -4.47
C THR A 140 -1.59 9.58 -4.40
N PHE A 141 -2.03 10.78 -4.80
CA PHE A 141 -3.44 11.22 -4.74
C PHE A 141 -4.10 11.36 -6.11
N LEU A 142 -3.62 10.64 -7.14
CA LEU A 142 -4.09 10.81 -8.52
C LEU A 142 -5.62 10.76 -8.65
N GLY A 143 -6.20 11.89 -9.07
CA GLY A 143 -7.61 11.97 -9.44
C GLY A 143 -8.59 11.83 -8.28
N LEU A 144 -8.12 11.96 -7.03
CA LEU A 144 -8.98 11.97 -5.86
C LEU A 144 -10.02 13.09 -5.99
N CYS A 145 -11.29 12.70 -6.13
CA CYS A 145 -12.41 13.62 -6.34
C CYS A 145 -12.25 14.60 -7.51
N GLY A 146 -11.44 14.23 -8.52
CA GLY A 146 -11.12 15.10 -9.66
C GLY A 146 -10.22 16.29 -9.34
N PHE A 147 -9.60 16.31 -8.15
CA PHE A 147 -8.71 17.36 -7.71
C PHE A 147 -7.31 17.20 -8.32
N GLU A 148 -6.66 18.31 -8.68
CA GLU A 148 -5.24 18.34 -9.02
C GLU A 148 -4.46 18.70 -7.75
N PHE A 149 -3.44 17.90 -7.43
CA PHE A 149 -2.58 18.09 -6.26
C PHE A 149 -1.26 18.69 -6.71
N LEU A 150 -1.02 19.97 -6.40
CA LEU A 150 0.24 20.63 -6.72
C LEU A 150 1.39 20.07 -5.88
N SER A 151 1.08 19.60 -4.67
CA SER A 151 2.03 18.91 -3.80
C SER A 151 2.67 17.67 -4.46
N GLU A 152 2.00 16.97 -5.38
CA GLU A 152 2.55 15.79 -6.06
C GLU A 152 3.82 16.08 -6.85
N ARG A 153 3.99 17.33 -7.33
CA ARG A 153 5.19 17.80 -8.06
C ARG A 153 6.38 18.07 -7.15
N ARG A 154 6.16 18.09 -5.83
CA ARG A 154 7.15 18.41 -4.80
C ARG A 154 7.71 17.16 -4.11
N ARG A 155 7.29 15.96 -4.53
CA ARG A 155 7.80 14.70 -3.95
C ARG A 155 9.22 14.43 -4.44
N THR A 156 10.09 14.02 -3.52
CA THR A 156 11.48 13.64 -3.80
C THR A 156 11.70 12.14 -3.75
N ALA A 157 10.92 11.42 -2.93
CA ALA A 157 10.93 9.97 -2.87
C ALA A 157 9.60 9.42 -2.35
N LYS A 158 9.33 8.15 -2.64
CA LYS A 158 8.19 7.43 -2.05
C LYS A 158 8.50 5.94 -1.85
N VAL A 159 7.87 5.33 -0.87
CA VAL A 159 7.94 3.90 -0.55
C VAL A 159 6.51 3.36 -0.46
N PRO A 160 5.97 2.79 -1.56
CA PRO A 160 4.66 2.16 -1.56
C PRO A 160 4.75 0.73 -1.02
N VAL A 161 3.90 0.37 -0.07
CA VAL A 161 3.86 -0.97 0.53
C VAL A 161 2.42 -1.46 0.62
N THR A 162 2.22 -2.74 0.34
CA THR A 162 0.94 -3.43 0.48
C THR A 162 0.99 -4.40 1.65
N GLY A 163 -0.05 -4.39 2.48
CA GLY A 163 -0.30 -5.42 3.49
C GLY A 163 -1.19 -6.53 2.94
N ILE A 164 -0.73 -7.76 3.04
CA ILE A 164 -1.36 -8.97 2.50
C ILE A 164 -1.80 -9.86 3.67
N ASN A 165 -3.07 -10.26 3.65
CA ASN A 165 -3.64 -11.14 4.66
C ASN A 165 -3.27 -12.63 4.43
N PRO A 166 -3.62 -13.56 5.34
CA PRO A 166 -3.28 -14.98 5.20
C PRO A 166 -3.89 -15.67 3.98
N ASP A 167 -4.98 -15.11 3.42
CA ASP A 167 -5.60 -15.60 2.19
C ASP A 167 -4.85 -15.15 0.93
N GLY A 168 -3.76 -14.38 1.08
CA GLY A 168 -2.98 -13.81 -0.03
C GLY A 168 -3.65 -12.60 -0.68
N ILE A 169 -4.58 -11.94 0.02
CA ILE A 169 -5.33 -10.79 -0.48
C ILE A 169 -4.70 -9.50 0.04
N ALA A 170 -4.41 -8.58 -0.89
CA ALA A 170 -4.05 -7.20 -0.58
C ALA A 170 -5.26 -6.46 0.03
N VAL A 171 -5.15 -6.09 1.31
CA VAL A 171 -6.25 -5.50 2.09
C VAL A 171 -5.87 -4.16 2.74
N LEU A 172 -4.59 -3.82 2.71
CA LEU A 172 -4.03 -2.56 3.20
C LEU A 172 -3.03 -2.03 2.17
N ALA A 173 -3.09 -0.73 1.88
CA ALA A 173 -2.12 -0.03 1.04
C ALA A 173 -1.55 1.14 1.83
N THR A 174 -0.25 1.38 1.70
CA THR A 174 0.41 2.51 2.32
C THR A 174 1.41 3.15 1.37
N GLU A 175 1.66 4.44 1.57
CA GLU A 175 2.78 5.13 0.95
C GLU A 175 3.44 6.02 2.00
N ALA A 176 4.76 5.88 2.17
CA ALA A 176 5.58 6.88 2.85
C ALA A 176 6.21 7.78 1.78
N VAL A 177 6.05 9.09 1.90
CA VAL A 177 6.40 10.07 0.86
C VAL A 177 7.26 11.16 1.49
N ALA A 178 8.39 11.48 0.83
CA ALA A 178 9.23 12.61 1.16
C ALA A 178 8.97 13.75 0.17
N TYR A 179 8.94 14.97 0.68
CA TYR A 179 8.81 16.20 -0.09
C TYR A 179 10.10 17.01 -0.04
N ASP A 180 10.28 17.88 -1.03
CA ASP A 180 11.44 18.77 -1.15
C ASP A 180 11.63 19.68 0.05
N GLU A 181 10.54 20.16 0.64
CA GLU A 181 10.50 21.05 1.79
C GLU A 181 9.31 20.71 2.70
N TYR A 182 9.35 21.22 3.94
CA TYR A 182 8.26 21.14 4.92
C TYR A 182 6.89 21.53 4.32
N ASP A 183 6.86 22.66 3.61
CA ASP A 183 5.65 23.22 3.00
C ASP A 183 5.05 22.28 1.94
N GLY A 184 5.84 21.41 1.32
CA GLY A 184 5.36 20.44 0.34
C GLY A 184 4.41 19.40 0.95
N ALA A 185 4.79 18.85 2.12
CA ALA A 185 3.96 17.91 2.85
C ALA A 185 2.77 18.60 3.55
N GLU A 186 2.92 19.86 3.97
CA GLU A 186 1.80 20.67 4.46
C GLU A 186 0.73 20.86 3.38
N LEU A 187 1.17 21.29 2.20
CA LEU A 187 0.31 21.54 1.06
C LEU A 187 -0.48 20.28 0.70
N ALA A 188 0.16 19.10 0.74
CA ALA A 188 -0.51 17.83 0.50
C ALA A 188 -1.68 17.59 1.47
N LEU A 189 -1.51 17.83 2.77
CA LEU A 189 -2.60 17.70 3.75
C LEU A 189 -3.71 18.72 3.52
N ILE A 190 -3.38 19.97 3.19
CA ILE A 190 -4.36 21.03 2.90
C ILE A 190 -5.18 20.66 1.66
N GLU A 191 -4.51 20.27 0.58
CA GLU A 191 -5.14 19.82 -0.66
C GLU A 191 -6.03 18.60 -0.42
N LEU A 192 -5.59 17.64 0.40
CA LEU A 192 -6.36 16.45 0.74
C LEU A 192 -7.66 16.77 1.49
N ARG A 193 -7.61 17.67 2.48
CA ARG A 193 -8.82 18.18 3.16
C ARG A 193 -9.76 18.88 2.18
N GLY A 194 -9.19 19.71 1.30
CA GLY A 194 -9.93 20.41 0.25
C GLY A 194 -10.60 19.44 -0.73
N ALA A 195 -9.90 18.39 -1.16
CA ALA A 195 -10.41 17.38 -2.07
C ALA A 195 -11.59 16.64 -1.43
N TYR A 196 -11.44 16.16 -0.19
CA TYR A 196 -12.51 15.44 0.51
C TYR A 196 -13.77 16.29 0.73
N GLY A 197 -13.61 17.59 0.99
CA GLY A 197 -14.75 18.50 1.12
C GLY A 197 -15.53 18.76 -0.17
N ASN A 198 -14.96 18.44 -1.34
CA ASN A 198 -15.53 18.76 -2.66
C ASN A 198 -15.85 17.52 -3.50
N CYS A 199 -15.87 16.34 -2.88
CA CYS A 199 -16.17 15.11 -3.60
C CYS A 199 -17.62 15.07 -4.10
N PRO A 200 -17.87 14.42 -5.27
CA PRO A 200 -19.23 14.30 -5.77
C PRO A 200 -20.10 13.45 -4.82
N PRO A 201 -21.43 13.63 -4.84
CA PRO A 201 -22.33 13.08 -3.82
C PRO A 201 -22.47 11.54 -3.84
N ASP A 202 -22.00 10.88 -4.90
CA ASP A 202 -21.90 9.42 -4.99
C ASP A 202 -20.71 8.85 -4.20
N GLN A 203 -19.89 9.72 -3.62
CA GLN A 203 -18.75 9.41 -2.76
C GLN A 203 -18.98 10.07 -1.40
N THR A 204 -19.29 9.26 -0.39
CA THR A 204 -19.50 9.78 0.96
C THR A 204 -18.23 9.72 1.77
N PHE A 205 -17.82 10.88 2.30
CA PHE A 205 -16.72 11.00 3.24
C PHE A 205 -17.29 11.32 4.62
N THR A 206 -16.91 10.52 5.60
CA THR A 206 -17.26 10.77 7.00
C THR A 206 -15.97 11.02 7.76
N GLU A 207 -15.86 12.19 8.38
CA GLU A 207 -14.77 12.44 9.32
C GLU A 207 -14.95 11.54 10.54
N ILE A 208 -13.89 10.83 10.89
CA ILE A 208 -13.93 9.94 12.06
C ILE A 208 -13.91 10.79 13.33
N PRO A 209 -14.74 10.53 14.35
CA PRO A 209 -14.74 11.32 15.58
C PRO A 209 -13.34 11.40 16.24
N PRO A 210 -12.90 12.55 16.77
CA PRO A 210 -11.56 12.73 17.34
C PRO A 210 -11.18 11.74 18.44
N ILE A 211 -12.16 11.25 19.21
CA ILE A 211 -11.92 10.27 20.28
C ILE A 211 -11.32 8.96 19.77
N ASP A 212 -11.67 8.56 18.55
CA ASP A 212 -11.16 7.35 17.90
C ASP A 212 -9.76 7.57 17.32
N GLN A 213 -9.29 8.81 17.26
CA GLN A 213 -8.01 9.23 16.67
C GLN A 213 -6.88 9.36 17.68
N SER A 214 -7.05 8.84 18.90
CA SER A 214 -5.98 8.82 19.90
C SER A 214 -4.73 8.06 19.39
N GLY A 215 -3.56 8.62 19.67
CA GLY A 215 -2.27 8.06 19.26
C GLY A 215 -1.88 8.32 17.80
N LEU A 216 -2.54 9.25 17.11
CA LEU A 216 -2.18 9.72 15.77
C LEU A 216 -1.56 11.13 15.83
N ALA A 217 -0.84 11.51 14.76
CA ALA A 217 -0.21 12.84 14.61
C ALA A 217 -1.22 13.99 14.71
N GLU A 218 -0.86 15.13 15.31
CA GLU A 218 -1.73 16.33 15.31
C GLU A 218 -2.05 16.77 13.87
N ASP A 219 -1.04 16.81 13.01
CA ASP A 219 -1.17 17.09 11.59
C ASP A 219 -1.57 15.84 10.81
N ARG A 220 -2.88 15.62 10.72
CA ARG A 220 -3.45 14.45 10.04
C ARG A 220 -4.74 14.74 9.28
N VAL A 221 -5.13 13.78 8.45
CA VAL A 221 -6.45 13.62 7.86
C VAL A 221 -6.91 12.19 8.13
N VAL A 222 -8.12 12.04 8.66
CA VAL A 222 -8.71 10.74 8.98
C VAL A 222 -10.15 10.71 8.47
N VAL A 223 -10.40 9.89 7.47
CA VAL A 223 -11.72 9.80 6.83
C VAL A 223 -12.12 8.35 6.60
N GLU A 224 -13.41 8.08 6.66
CA GLU A 224 -14.01 6.89 6.03
C GLU A 224 -14.57 7.28 4.68
N TYR A 225 -14.25 6.46 3.69
CA TYR A 225 -14.65 6.64 2.31
C TYR A 225 -15.44 5.43 1.84
N THR A 226 -16.67 5.65 1.37
CA THR A 226 -17.48 4.58 0.76
C THR A 226 -17.40 4.66 -0.76
N LEU A 227 -16.91 3.59 -1.37
CA LEU A 227 -16.85 3.39 -2.81
C LEU A 227 -18.26 3.21 -3.39
N ALA A 228 -18.41 3.41 -4.71
CA ALA A 228 -19.68 3.27 -5.41
C ALA A 228 -20.30 1.86 -5.28
N GLU A 229 -19.46 0.83 -5.14
CA GLU A 229 -19.86 -0.56 -4.87
C GLU A 229 -20.30 -0.82 -3.40
N GLY A 230 -20.23 0.19 -2.53
CA GLY A 230 -20.62 0.11 -1.11
C GLY A 230 -19.49 -0.29 -0.15
N THR A 231 -18.31 -0.64 -0.66
CA THR A 231 -17.14 -0.96 0.18
C THR A 231 -16.65 0.31 0.90
N THR A 232 -16.51 0.23 2.22
CA THR A 232 -15.97 1.33 3.03
C THR A 232 -14.50 1.10 3.32
N GLN A 233 -13.70 2.16 3.16
CA GLN A 233 -12.27 2.16 3.42
C GLN A 233 -11.93 3.27 4.42
N THR A 234 -11.06 2.98 5.37
CA THR A 234 -10.47 3.96 6.27
C THR A 234 -9.21 4.51 5.60
N VAL A 235 -9.12 5.84 5.52
CA VAL A 235 -7.92 6.57 5.09
C VAL A 235 -7.35 7.32 6.27
N ILE A 236 -6.07 7.11 6.55
CA ILE A 236 -5.32 7.87 7.55
C ILE A 236 -4.08 8.44 6.86
N VAL A 237 -3.96 9.76 6.88
CA VAL A 237 -2.78 10.46 6.41
C VAL A 237 -2.19 11.26 7.56
N GLN A 238 -0.90 11.09 7.84
CA GLN A 238 -0.20 11.73 8.96
C GLN A 238 1.10 12.34 8.46
N ARG A 239 1.47 13.51 8.97
CA ARG A 239 2.70 14.21 8.59
C ARG A 239 3.64 14.37 9.78
N ARG A 240 4.94 14.40 9.47
CA ARG A 240 5.95 15.11 10.27
C ARG A 240 6.99 15.73 9.34
N GLY A 241 7.27 17.02 9.51
CA GLY A 241 8.21 17.74 8.67
C GLY A 241 7.82 17.69 7.18
N SER A 242 8.78 17.35 6.31
CA SER A 242 8.58 17.07 4.88
C SER A 242 8.17 15.62 4.58
N ILE A 243 7.83 14.82 5.59
CA ILE A 243 7.43 13.41 5.42
C ILE A 243 5.94 13.24 5.66
N LEU A 244 5.30 12.49 4.76
CA LEU A 244 3.89 12.11 4.81
C LEU A 244 3.77 10.58 4.82
N SER A 245 2.93 10.04 5.70
CA SER A 245 2.49 8.65 5.66
C SER A 245 1.02 8.61 5.28
N VAL A 246 0.69 7.84 4.24
CA VAL A 246 -0.65 7.55 3.76
C VAL A 246 -0.95 6.08 4.05
N LEU A 247 -2.12 5.80 4.61
CA LEU A 247 -2.59 4.46 4.90
C LEU A 247 -4.07 4.31 4.52
N LEU A 248 -4.41 3.24 3.80
CA LEU A 248 -5.73 2.97 3.27
C LEU A 248 -6.06 1.48 3.45
N GLY A 249 -7.24 1.15 3.98
CA GLY A 249 -7.68 -0.24 4.06
C GLY A 249 -9.15 -0.40 4.47
N GLU A 250 -9.70 -1.60 4.29
CA GLU A 250 -11.10 -1.91 4.61
C GLU A 250 -11.30 -2.23 6.12
N ALA A 251 -10.27 -2.80 6.77
CA ALA A 251 -10.33 -3.21 8.17
C ALA A 251 -9.91 -2.08 9.12
N ARG A 252 -10.86 -1.22 9.50
CA ARG A 252 -10.63 -0.02 10.34
C ARG A 252 -9.67 -0.24 11.51
N LEU A 253 -9.90 -1.24 12.35
CA LEU A 253 -9.06 -1.48 13.53
C LEU A 253 -7.60 -1.78 13.18
N ILE A 254 -7.37 -2.51 12.10
CA ILE A 254 -6.02 -2.84 11.61
C ILE A 254 -5.35 -1.59 11.04
N VAL A 255 -6.09 -0.77 10.28
CA VAL A 255 -5.60 0.51 9.75
C VAL A 255 -5.18 1.43 10.89
N PHE A 256 -5.99 1.58 11.94
CA PHE A 256 -5.66 2.41 13.10
C PHE A 256 -4.45 1.89 13.89
N ASP A 257 -4.33 0.58 14.12
CA ASP A 257 -3.19 0.01 14.83
C ASP A 257 -1.87 0.25 14.08
N ALA A 258 -1.84 -0.02 12.78
CA ALA A 258 -0.69 0.24 11.93
C ALA A 258 -0.34 1.74 11.89
N ALA A 259 -1.34 2.62 11.74
CA ALA A 259 -1.13 4.07 11.72
C ALA A 259 -0.50 4.61 13.00
N ARG A 260 -0.86 4.06 14.18
CA ARG A 260 -0.26 4.45 15.47
C ARG A 260 1.20 4.02 15.56
N LYS A 261 1.54 2.80 15.13
CA LYS A 261 2.93 2.31 15.12
C LYS A 261 3.80 3.09 14.13
N ILE A 262 3.26 3.44 12.96
CA ILE A 262 3.91 4.34 12.01
C ILE A 262 4.13 5.72 12.64
N PHE A 263 3.13 6.26 13.35
CA PHE A 263 3.27 7.54 14.05
C PHE A 263 4.36 7.53 15.14
N GLN A 264 4.49 6.43 15.89
CA GLN A 264 5.60 6.27 16.84
C GLN A 264 6.97 6.36 16.14
N ARG A 265 7.10 5.78 14.94
CA ARG A 265 8.34 5.91 14.16
C ARG A 265 8.52 7.31 13.57
N LEU A 266 7.45 7.94 13.09
CA LEU A 266 7.49 9.33 12.64
C LEU A 266 7.98 10.25 13.76
N THR A 267 7.47 10.12 14.98
CA THR A 267 7.90 10.93 16.14
C THR A 267 9.30 10.60 16.66
N ALA A 268 9.83 9.42 16.35
CA ALA A 268 11.21 9.05 16.68
C ALA A 268 12.27 9.63 15.71
N LEU A 269 11.87 10.19 14.57
CA LEU A 269 12.80 10.86 13.65
C LEU A 269 13.47 12.07 14.32
N THR A 270 14.69 12.41 13.92
CA THR A 270 15.28 13.71 14.27
C THR A 270 14.64 14.81 13.42
N PRO A 271 14.69 16.09 13.83
CA PRO A 271 14.20 17.20 13.02
C PRO A 271 14.82 17.22 11.61
N GLU A 272 16.13 16.94 11.50
CA GLU A 272 16.84 16.88 10.22
C GLU A 272 16.32 15.74 9.34
N ALA A 273 16.15 14.55 9.89
CA ALA A 273 15.62 13.40 9.18
C ALA A 273 14.17 13.61 8.73
N ALA A 274 13.39 14.37 9.51
CA ALA A 274 12.04 14.76 9.17
C ALA A 274 11.97 15.92 8.15
N GLY A 275 13.07 16.60 7.83
CA GLY A 275 13.09 17.76 6.94
C GLY A 275 12.47 19.02 7.58
N GLU A 276 12.67 19.22 8.88
CA GLU A 276 12.22 20.39 9.65
C GLU A 276 13.27 21.52 9.74
N VAL A 277 14.41 21.38 9.04
CA VAL A 277 15.58 22.27 9.12
C VAL A 277 15.84 23.08 7.85
#